data_AF-A0A376WAU6-F1
#
_entry.id   AF-A0A376WAU6-F1
#
_cell.length_a   1.000
_cell.length_b   1.000
_cell.length_c   1.000
_cell.angle_alpha   90.00
_cell.angle_beta   90.00
_cell.angle_gamma   90.00
#
_symmetry.space_group_name_H-M   'P 1'
#
loop_
_entity.id
_entity.type
_entity.pdbx_description
1 polymer ?
#
loop_
_entity_poly.entity_id
_entity_poly.type
_entity_poly.pdbx_seq_one_letter_code
_entity_poly.pdbx_strand_id
1 'polypeptide(L)'
;MRSDFTASDEKDVIFTVITSPDTDKARMWGHMLGIIEANNIFKRPRLADETDNELGSVRENNEDWALFDQNSSMQAECGLGHIPSQSSLHSLFAAHPANAIGTEYGWPTLQKAYLSAVEETSHASVNLATGNIDTYSGFKQNYLSCSGNEMVAKIAATTDRDVSAGSRAQAKVGDTITMTVRTFNALNNAPVPYTAFTITKDMGKNRQGQTTGFDDPTRGAIEMNGTLYGTSQPSLVYAGTTDAQGFCDCGN
;
A
#
# COMPACT_ATOMS: atom_id res chain seq x y z
N MET A 1 51.49 44.17 27.33
CA MET A 1 51.41 42.73 27.01
C MET A 1 50.17 42.18 27.70
N ARG A 2 49.19 41.68 26.95
CA ARG A 2 48.17 40.79 27.52
C ARG A 2 48.52 39.39 27.04
N SER A 3 49.01 38.58 27.98
CA SER A 3 49.28 37.17 27.81
C SER A 3 47.99 36.35 27.92
N ASP A 4 47.95 35.24 27.19
CA ASP A 4 47.09 34.07 27.36
C ASP A 4 45.58 34.26 27.12
N PHE A 5 45.20 34.39 25.85
CA PHE A 5 43.82 34.12 25.42
C PHE A 5 43.76 32.75 24.74
N THR A 6 43.39 31.72 25.48
CA THR A 6 42.96 30.43 24.91
C THR A 6 41.44 30.41 24.88
N ALA A 7 40.88 30.32 23.68
CA ALA A 7 39.46 30.05 23.46
C ALA A 7 39.28 28.59 23.06
N SER A 8 38.29 27.92 23.66
CA SER A 8 37.90 26.54 23.34
C SER A 8 36.43 26.55 22.94
N ASP A 9 36.07 25.72 21.97
CA ASP A 9 34.70 25.47 21.52
C ASP A 9 34.51 23.96 21.41
N GLU A 10 33.36 23.47 21.86
CA GLU A 10 33.02 22.05 21.84
C GLU A 10 31.88 21.81 20.83
N LYS A 11 31.94 20.64 20.18
CA LYS A 11 30.96 20.19 19.19
C LYS A 11 30.74 18.70 19.39
N ASP A 12 29.49 18.31 19.54
CA ASP A 12 29.09 16.90 19.49
C ASP A 12 28.97 16.46 18.04
N VAL A 13 29.46 15.25 17.76
CA VAL A 13 29.30 14.58 16.46
C VAL A 13 28.60 13.25 16.66
N ILE A 14 27.67 12.93 15.76
CA ILE A 14 26.92 11.67 15.76
C ILE A 14 27.29 10.92 14.48
N PHE A 15 27.66 9.66 14.63
CA PHE A 15 27.82 8.73 13.52
C PHE A 15 26.60 7.80 13.48
N THR A 16 25.90 7.78 12.35
CA THR A 16 24.71 6.93 12.17
C THR A 16 25.09 5.59 11.54
N VAL A 17 24.29 4.54 11.81
CA VAL A 17 24.47 3.20 11.24
C VAL A 17 23.29 2.82 10.33
N ILE A 18 23.58 2.18 9.19
CA ILE A 18 22.56 1.81 8.20
C ILE A 18 21.56 0.79 8.76
N THR A 19 21.97 -0.05 9.70
CA THR A 19 21.13 -1.12 10.28
C THR A 19 20.21 -0.66 11.42
N SER A 20 20.11 0.65 11.66
CA SER A 20 19.17 1.23 12.61
C SER A 20 18.29 2.26 11.91
N PRO A 21 16.98 2.29 12.20
CA PRO A 21 16.08 3.31 11.66
C PRO A 21 16.34 4.67 12.29
N ASP A 22 16.09 5.74 11.53
CA ASP A 22 16.13 7.11 12.03
C ASP A 22 14.81 7.44 12.73
N THR A 23 14.71 7.07 14.02
CA THR A 23 13.53 7.22 14.86
C THR A 23 13.93 7.37 16.32
N ASP A 24 13.13 8.08 17.11
CA ASP A 24 13.36 8.26 18.55
C ASP A 24 13.17 6.96 19.36
N LYS A 25 12.62 5.92 18.72
CA LYS A 25 12.46 4.57 19.28
C LYS A 25 13.67 3.66 19.04
N ALA A 26 14.61 4.07 18.20
CA ALA A 26 15.80 3.28 17.93
C ALA A 26 16.79 3.36 19.08
N ARG A 27 17.54 2.28 19.28
CA ARG A 27 18.61 2.19 20.28
C ARG A 27 19.89 2.85 19.80
N MET A 28 20.07 2.95 18.48
CA MET A 28 21.20 3.61 17.85
C MET A 28 20.74 4.74 16.95
N TRP A 29 21.62 5.71 16.73
CA TRP A 29 21.45 6.70 15.68
C TRP A 29 21.54 6.01 14.32
N GLY A 30 20.45 6.07 13.58
CA GLY A 30 20.23 5.29 12.37
C GLY A 30 20.15 6.11 11.10
N HIS A 31 20.30 5.44 9.96
CA HIS A 31 19.90 5.97 8.65
C HIS A 31 19.34 4.89 7.71
N MET A 32 18.77 3.82 8.29
CA MET A 32 18.13 2.74 7.53
C MET A 32 17.10 3.29 6.55
N LEU A 33 17.10 2.73 5.34
CA LEU A 33 16.11 3.07 4.33
C LEU A 33 14.75 2.50 4.74
N GLY A 34 13.77 3.37 4.92
CA GLY A 34 12.42 2.98 5.34
C GLY A 34 11.62 2.22 4.27
N ILE A 35 12.06 2.29 3.01
CA ILE A 35 11.36 1.75 1.85
C ILE A 35 12.36 1.09 0.89
N ILE A 36 11.96 -0.02 0.28
CA ILE A 36 12.63 -0.61 -0.88
C ILE A 36 11.63 -0.65 -2.04
N GLU A 37 12.05 -0.16 -3.21
CA GLU A 37 11.30 -0.28 -4.46
C GLU A 37 11.91 -1.38 -5.32
N ALA A 38 11.16 -2.45 -5.57
CA ALA A 38 11.56 -3.59 -6.39
C ALA A 38 10.36 -4.08 -7.22
N ASN A 39 9.91 -3.25 -8.17
CA ASN A 39 8.65 -3.42 -8.93
C ASN A 39 7.38 -3.44 -8.06
N ASN A 40 7.52 -3.38 -6.74
CA ASN A 40 6.54 -3.10 -5.69
C ASN A 40 7.25 -2.21 -4.66
N ILE A 41 6.49 -1.61 -3.75
CA ILE A 41 7.02 -0.82 -2.63
C ILE A 41 6.86 -1.63 -1.36
N PHE A 42 7.96 -1.78 -0.61
CA PHE A 42 8.02 -2.51 0.64
C PHE A 42 8.48 -1.58 1.75
N LYS A 43 7.80 -1.59 2.89
CA LYS A 43 8.18 -0.84 4.08
C LYS A 43 9.08 -1.69 4.97
N ARG A 44 10.05 -1.04 5.62
CA ARG A 44 10.92 -1.69 6.60
C ARG A 44 10.10 -2.37 7.70
N PRO A 45 10.62 -3.42 8.34
CA PRO A 45 10.00 -3.94 9.55
C PRO A 45 9.96 -2.87 10.65
N ARG A 46 9.06 -3.08 11.61
CA ARG A 46 8.87 -2.19 12.76
C ARG A 46 9.79 -2.60 13.91
N LEU A 47 10.27 -1.61 14.66
CA LEU A 47 10.78 -1.87 16.00
C LEU A 47 9.61 -2.28 16.91
N ALA A 48 9.90 -3.01 17.99
CA ALA A 48 8.90 -3.38 18.99
C ALA A 48 8.19 -2.14 19.55
N ASP A 49 8.93 -1.08 19.87
CA ASP A 49 8.38 0.17 20.42
C ASP A 49 7.63 1.05 19.38
N GLU A 50 7.48 0.59 18.14
CA GLU A 50 6.76 1.29 17.08
C GLU A 50 5.34 0.74 16.83
N THR A 51 4.94 -0.34 17.50
CA THR A 51 3.64 -0.97 17.33
C THR A 51 3.14 -1.54 18.66
N ASP A 52 1.82 -1.78 18.73
CA ASP A 52 1.17 -2.53 19.81
C ASP A 52 0.63 -3.89 19.32
N ASN A 53 0.87 -4.22 18.05
CA ASN A 53 0.34 -5.41 17.39
C ASN A 53 1.30 -6.61 17.44
N GLU A 54 2.54 -6.42 17.87
CA GLU A 54 3.55 -7.47 17.92
C GLU A 54 3.21 -8.57 18.94
N LEU A 55 3.73 -9.77 18.70
CA LEU A 55 3.57 -10.90 19.63
C LEU A 55 4.89 -11.25 20.34
N GLY A 56 5.90 -10.40 20.19
CA GLY A 56 7.24 -10.57 20.72
C GLY A 56 8.24 -9.77 19.90
N SER A 57 9.51 -9.88 20.29
CA SER A 57 10.60 -9.19 19.63
C SER A 57 11.83 -10.06 19.49
N VAL A 58 12.74 -9.65 18.62
CA VAL A 58 14.08 -10.22 18.52
C VAL A 58 15.12 -9.12 18.39
N ARG A 59 16.24 -9.30 19.07
CA ARG A 59 17.38 -8.39 18.99
C ARG A 59 18.23 -8.74 17.75
N GLU A 60 18.37 -7.79 16.85
CA GLU A 60 19.28 -7.87 15.70
C GLU A 60 19.89 -6.49 15.43
N ASN A 61 21.19 -6.42 15.13
CA ASN A 61 21.92 -5.17 14.88
C ASN A 61 21.75 -4.09 15.96
N ASN A 62 21.65 -4.54 17.22
CA ASN A 62 21.40 -3.73 18.40
C ASN A 62 20.01 -3.06 18.48
N GLU A 63 19.07 -3.46 17.64
CA GLU A 63 17.67 -2.99 17.66
C GLU A 63 16.70 -4.11 18.05
N ASP A 64 15.62 -3.76 18.75
CA ASP A 64 14.54 -4.68 19.11
C ASP A 64 13.45 -4.66 18.03
N TRP A 65 13.45 -5.66 17.16
CA TRP A 65 12.52 -5.77 16.03
C TRP A 65 11.24 -6.49 16.43
N ALA A 66 10.09 -5.95 16.06
CA ALA A 66 8.79 -6.56 16.27
C ALA A 66 8.64 -7.85 15.47
N LEU A 67 8.03 -8.87 16.09
CA LEU A 67 7.68 -10.12 15.45
C LEU A 67 6.18 -10.34 15.44
N PHE A 68 5.70 -10.89 14.32
CA PHE A 68 4.29 -11.09 14.05
C PHE A 68 4.01 -12.57 13.75
N ASP A 69 2.74 -12.96 13.82
CA ASP A 69 2.19 -14.23 13.37
C ASP A 69 1.45 -14.07 12.03
N GLN A 70 1.21 -15.20 11.37
CA GLN A 70 0.59 -15.21 10.04
C GLN A 70 -0.90 -14.83 10.02
N ASN A 71 -1.59 -14.80 11.17
CA ASN A 71 -3.05 -14.69 11.16
C ASN A 71 -3.50 -13.31 11.65
N SER A 72 -3.19 -12.96 12.89
CA SER A 72 -3.86 -11.86 13.57
C SER A 72 -3.02 -10.58 13.58
N SER A 73 -1.82 -10.67 14.13
CA SER A 73 -0.94 -9.52 14.34
C SER A 73 -0.45 -8.91 13.03
N MET A 74 -0.07 -9.71 12.03
CA MET A 74 0.36 -9.14 10.74
C MET A 74 -0.75 -8.39 10.02
N GLN A 75 -1.98 -8.86 10.18
CA GLN A 75 -3.18 -8.33 9.57
C GLN A 75 -3.63 -7.04 10.27
N ALA A 76 -3.46 -6.97 11.59
CA ALA A 76 -3.64 -5.76 12.38
C ALA A 76 -2.58 -4.69 12.05
N GLU A 77 -1.34 -5.11 11.80
CA GLU A 77 -0.23 -4.20 11.49
C GLU A 77 -0.33 -3.60 10.09
N CYS A 78 -0.45 -4.43 9.05
CA CYS A 78 -0.44 -3.94 7.67
C CYS A 78 -1.83 -3.52 7.16
N GLY A 79 -2.90 -4.09 7.70
CA GLY A 79 -4.24 -3.98 7.13
C GLY A 79 -4.48 -4.97 5.98
N LEU A 80 -5.74 -5.11 5.59
CA LEU A 80 -6.21 -6.13 4.63
C LEU A 80 -5.65 -5.85 3.24
N GLY A 81 -5.09 -6.88 2.59
CA GLY A 81 -4.53 -6.76 1.26
C GLY A 81 -3.22 -5.97 1.16
N HIS A 82 -2.63 -5.55 2.29
CA HIS A 82 -1.37 -4.79 2.33
C HIS A 82 -0.17 -5.64 2.78
N ILE A 83 -0.34 -6.96 2.87
CA ILE A 83 0.75 -7.89 3.17
C ILE A 83 1.27 -8.43 1.82
N PRO A 84 2.58 -8.32 1.53
CA PRO A 84 3.13 -8.83 0.28
C PRO A 84 2.96 -10.35 0.13
N SER A 85 2.67 -10.80 -1.09
CA SER A 85 2.68 -12.23 -1.42
C SER A 85 4.07 -12.85 -1.30
N GLN A 86 4.12 -14.18 -1.22
CA GLN A 86 5.39 -14.93 -1.24
C GLN A 86 6.19 -14.62 -2.50
N SER A 87 5.51 -14.56 -3.66
CA SER A 87 6.12 -14.22 -4.94
C SER A 87 6.67 -12.79 -4.98
N SER A 88 5.98 -11.84 -4.33
CA SER A 88 6.43 -10.44 -4.22
C SER A 88 7.69 -10.32 -3.35
N LEU A 89 7.72 -10.98 -2.18
CA LEU A 89 8.93 -11.00 -1.32
C LEU A 89 10.10 -11.73 -1.98
N HIS A 90 9.84 -12.82 -2.70
CA HIS A 90 10.90 -13.49 -3.46
C HIS A 90 11.43 -12.61 -4.60
N SER A 91 10.56 -11.80 -5.23
CA SER A 91 10.99 -10.82 -6.24
C SER A 91 11.83 -9.69 -5.63
N LEU A 92 11.49 -9.24 -4.42
CA LEU A 92 12.30 -8.29 -3.64
C LEU A 92 13.71 -8.85 -3.38
N PHE A 93 13.82 -10.09 -2.92
CA PHE A 93 15.11 -10.76 -2.77
C PHE A 93 15.86 -10.87 -4.10
N ALA A 94 15.18 -11.28 -5.18
CA ALA A 94 15.81 -11.46 -6.50
C ALA A 94 16.38 -10.15 -7.07
N ALA A 95 15.75 -9.01 -6.76
CA ALA A 95 16.26 -7.69 -7.11
C ALA A 95 17.48 -7.26 -6.29
N HIS A 96 17.65 -7.82 -5.08
CA HIS A 96 18.69 -7.47 -4.12
C HIS A 96 19.36 -8.73 -3.53
N PRO A 97 20.04 -9.54 -4.36
CA PRO A 97 20.63 -10.81 -3.93
C PRO A 97 21.84 -10.59 -3.00
N ALA A 98 22.43 -11.69 -2.52
CA ALA A 98 23.62 -11.68 -1.68
C ALA A 98 23.47 -10.84 -0.39
N ASN A 99 22.26 -10.86 0.19
CA ASN A 99 21.89 -10.11 1.39
C ASN A 99 22.04 -8.57 1.26
N ALA A 100 21.91 -8.02 0.04
CA ALA A 100 21.94 -6.56 -0.16
C ALA A 100 20.85 -5.83 0.65
N ILE A 101 19.69 -6.47 0.88
CA ILE A 101 18.64 -5.94 1.76
C ILE A 101 19.17 -5.67 3.18
N GLY A 102 20.01 -6.54 3.73
CA GLY A 102 20.63 -6.32 5.03
C GLY A 102 21.81 -5.37 5.00
N THR A 103 22.67 -5.45 3.98
CA THR A 103 23.94 -4.70 3.96
C THR A 103 23.84 -3.29 3.40
N GLU A 104 22.95 -3.06 2.43
CA GLU A 104 22.80 -1.77 1.74
C GLU A 104 21.55 -1.01 2.20
N TYR A 105 20.46 -1.73 2.52
CA TYR A 105 19.22 -1.12 3.00
C TYR A 105 19.07 -1.18 4.53
N GLY A 106 19.86 -2.01 5.20
CA GLY A 106 19.94 -2.10 6.66
C GLY A 106 18.87 -2.95 7.32
N TRP A 107 17.93 -3.54 6.56
CA TRP A 107 16.83 -4.30 7.15
C TRP A 107 17.34 -5.57 7.85
N PRO A 108 16.71 -6.01 8.95
CA PRO A 108 17.11 -7.25 9.63
C PRO A 108 16.83 -8.47 8.76
N THR A 109 17.80 -9.36 8.61
CA THR A 109 17.69 -10.56 7.76
C THR A 109 18.33 -11.81 8.37
N LEU A 110 18.98 -11.68 9.54
CA LEU A 110 19.82 -12.73 10.12
C LEU A 110 19.05 -13.67 11.06
N GLN A 111 18.11 -13.14 11.84
CA GLN A 111 17.44 -13.92 12.90
C GLN A 111 16.13 -14.57 12.45
N LYS A 112 15.35 -13.90 11.57
CA LYS A 112 14.01 -14.33 11.17
C LYS A 112 13.77 -14.12 9.67
N ALA A 113 12.83 -14.89 9.12
CA ALA A 113 12.29 -14.68 7.78
C ALA A 113 11.17 -13.62 7.80
N TYR A 114 10.65 -13.25 6.64
CA TYR A 114 9.55 -12.30 6.47
C TYR A 114 8.25 -13.03 6.14
N LEU A 115 7.18 -12.75 6.87
CA LEU A 115 5.85 -13.28 6.62
C LEU A 115 5.34 -12.85 5.25
N SER A 116 4.69 -13.78 4.55
CA SER A 116 3.96 -13.50 3.31
C SER A 116 2.44 -13.56 3.52
N ALA A 117 1.66 -12.97 2.61
CA ALA A 117 0.23 -13.15 2.59
C ALA A 117 -0.15 -14.64 2.48
N VAL A 118 -1.24 -15.03 3.14
CA VAL A 118 -1.74 -16.40 3.07
C VAL A 118 -2.40 -16.63 1.72
N GLU A 119 -1.72 -17.36 0.83
CA GLU A 119 -2.25 -17.74 -0.49
C GLU A 119 -2.85 -19.17 -0.49
N GLU A 120 -2.51 -20.00 0.49
CA GLU A 120 -2.88 -21.42 0.59
C GLU A 120 -3.27 -21.81 2.03
N THR A 121 -3.65 -23.08 2.26
CA THR A 121 -3.92 -23.60 3.63
C THR A 121 -2.70 -23.58 4.56
N SER A 122 -1.48 -23.50 4.02
CA SER A 122 -0.22 -23.44 4.75
C SER A 122 0.35 -22.03 4.80
N HIS A 123 0.97 -21.67 5.93
CA HIS A 123 1.66 -20.41 6.12
C HIS A 123 3.03 -20.44 5.42
N ALA A 124 3.49 -19.27 4.94
CA ALA A 124 4.78 -19.16 4.28
C ALA A 124 5.55 -17.89 4.69
N SER A 125 6.87 -18.02 4.73
CA SER A 125 7.81 -16.91 4.97
C SER A 125 9.01 -17.00 4.04
N VAL A 126 9.60 -15.84 3.70
CA VAL A 126 10.76 -15.73 2.82
C VAL A 126 11.95 -15.16 3.58
N ASN A 127 13.08 -15.85 3.55
CA ASN A 127 14.34 -15.31 4.08
C ASN A 127 14.91 -14.31 3.06
N LEU A 128 14.94 -13.03 3.40
CA LEU A 128 15.41 -11.98 2.48
C LEU A 128 16.94 -11.89 2.34
N ALA A 129 17.73 -12.64 3.13
CA ALA A 129 19.16 -12.80 2.89
C ALA A 129 19.47 -13.86 1.83
N THR A 130 18.69 -14.95 1.79
CA THR A 130 19.00 -16.14 0.98
C THR A 130 17.98 -16.48 -0.09
N GLY A 131 16.78 -15.90 -0.05
CA GLY A 131 15.65 -16.25 -0.91
C GLY A 131 14.92 -17.52 -0.50
N ASN A 132 15.35 -18.22 0.55
CA ASN A 132 14.74 -19.46 0.97
C ASN A 132 13.30 -19.24 1.41
N ILE A 133 12.40 -20.08 0.89
CA ILE A 133 10.99 -20.11 1.28
C ILE A 133 10.83 -21.22 2.32
N ASP A 134 10.20 -20.87 3.44
CA ASP A 134 9.79 -21.82 4.47
C ASP A 134 8.26 -21.88 4.53
N THR A 135 7.73 -23.10 4.56
CA THR A 135 6.30 -23.38 4.62
C THR A 135 6.00 -24.19 5.87
N TYR A 136 5.04 -23.74 6.67
CA TYR A 136 4.76 -24.33 7.97
C TYR A 136 3.26 -24.29 8.30
N SER A 137 2.88 -25.09 9.29
CA SER A 137 1.56 -25.04 9.92
C SER A 137 1.69 -24.52 11.36
N GLY A 138 0.66 -23.82 11.82
CA GLY A 138 0.59 -23.32 13.19
C GLY A 138 1.41 -22.04 13.43
N PHE A 139 1.70 -21.79 14.71
CA PHE A 139 2.28 -20.53 15.16
C PHE A 139 3.78 -20.46 14.92
N LYS A 140 4.22 -19.42 14.21
CA LYS A 140 5.63 -19.07 14.05
C LYS A 140 5.77 -17.56 13.95
N GLN A 141 6.72 -17.02 14.71
CA GLN A 141 7.02 -15.60 14.73
C GLN A 141 8.12 -15.25 13.75
N ASN A 142 7.87 -14.25 12.92
CA ASN A 142 8.75 -13.79 11.86
C ASN A 142 8.69 -12.25 11.73
N TYR A 143 9.63 -11.67 10.98
CA TYR A 143 9.56 -10.26 10.58
C TYR A 143 8.37 -10.04 9.66
N LEU A 144 7.94 -8.78 9.54
CA LEU A 144 6.87 -8.36 8.65
C LEU A 144 7.31 -7.13 7.87
N SER A 145 7.05 -7.17 6.57
CA SER A 145 7.13 -5.98 5.72
C SER A 145 5.73 -5.73 5.17
N CYS A 146 5.23 -4.52 5.34
CA CYS A 146 3.97 -4.11 4.73
C CYS A 146 4.22 -3.54 3.34
N SER A 147 3.24 -3.72 2.45
CA SER A 147 3.20 -3.04 1.17
C SER A 147 3.12 -1.52 1.38
N GLY A 148 3.85 -0.80 0.53
CA GLY A 148 3.76 0.65 0.35
C GLY A 148 3.17 1.04 -1.00
N ASN A 149 2.53 0.10 -1.71
CA ASN A 149 2.03 0.32 -3.07
C ASN A 149 0.98 1.45 -3.16
N GLU A 150 0.35 1.81 -2.04
CA GLU A 150 -0.53 2.98 -1.96
C GLU A 150 0.17 4.29 -2.31
N MET A 151 1.50 4.38 -2.14
CA MET A 151 2.28 5.58 -2.48
C MET A 151 2.39 5.81 -4.00
N VAL A 152 2.13 4.77 -4.80
CA VAL A 152 2.18 4.79 -6.27
C VAL A 152 0.88 4.26 -6.90
N ALA A 153 -0.20 4.21 -6.12
CA ALA A 153 -1.49 3.76 -6.59
C ALA A 153 -2.08 4.74 -7.61
N LYS A 154 -2.64 4.18 -8.68
CA LYS A 154 -3.44 4.89 -9.67
C LYS A 154 -4.84 4.31 -9.72
N ILE A 155 -5.78 5.15 -10.12
CA ILE A 155 -7.18 4.80 -10.34
C ILE A 155 -7.51 4.91 -11.84
N ALA A 156 -8.24 3.94 -12.37
CA ALA A 156 -8.85 4.00 -13.68
C ALA A 156 -10.34 3.68 -13.56
N ALA A 157 -11.16 4.35 -14.35
CA ALA A 157 -12.57 4.03 -14.52
C ALA A 157 -12.82 3.68 -15.98
N THR A 158 -13.52 2.57 -16.22
CA THR A 158 -13.89 2.09 -17.54
C THR A 158 -15.40 1.85 -17.60
N THR A 159 -15.99 1.95 -18.79
CA THR A 159 -17.40 1.61 -18.97
C THR A 159 -17.58 0.47 -19.98
N ASP A 160 -18.66 -0.29 -19.83
CA ASP A 160 -19.01 -1.39 -20.75
C ASP A 160 -19.51 -0.89 -22.13
N ARG A 161 -19.76 0.42 -22.29
CA ARG A 161 -20.34 1.04 -23.48
C ARG A 161 -19.48 2.14 -24.11
N ASP A 162 -18.18 2.12 -23.91
CA ASP A 162 -17.26 3.09 -24.50
C ASP A 162 -17.38 3.11 -26.04
N VAL A 163 -17.76 4.25 -26.62
CA VAL A 163 -17.80 4.46 -28.08
C VAL A 163 -16.43 4.80 -28.67
N SER A 164 -15.50 5.21 -27.82
CA SER A 164 -14.07 5.31 -28.12
C SER A 164 -13.30 5.10 -26.82
N ALA A 165 -12.19 4.34 -26.89
CA ALA A 165 -11.42 3.94 -25.72
C ALA A 165 -11.06 5.15 -24.83
N GLY A 166 -11.47 5.09 -23.55
CA GLY A 166 -11.09 6.09 -22.54
C GLY A 166 -11.77 7.46 -22.69
N SER A 167 -12.97 7.53 -23.27
CA SER A 167 -13.62 8.82 -23.55
C SER A 167 -15.08 8.92 -23.15
N ARG A 168 -15.99 8.23 -23.86
CA ARG A 168 -17.43 8.45 -23.80
C ARG A 168 -18.13 7.11 -23.87
N ALA A 169 -19.00 6.85 -22.92
CA ALA A 169 -19.97 5.78 -22.98
C ALA A 169 -21.26 6.26 -23.68
N GLN A 170 -21.93 5.40 -24.44
CA GLN A 170 -23.26 5.71 -24.99
C GLN A 170 -24.22 4.54 -24.85
N ALA A 171 -25.44 4.84 -24.43
CA ALA A 171 -26.54 3.88 -24.35
C ALA A 171 -27.85 4.56 -24.75
N LYS A 172 -28.89 3.78 -25.08
CA LYS A 172 -30.23 4.32 -25.34
C LYS A 172 -30.87 4.71 -24.01
N VAL A 173 -31.84 5.62 -24.04
CA VAL A 173 -32.63 5.94 -22.83
C VAL A 173 -33.31 4.67 -22.33
N GLY A 174 -33.12 4.36 -21.05
CA GLY A 174 -33.59 3.12 -20.41
C GLY A 174 -32.58 1.97 -20.39
N ASP A 175 -31.46 2.07 -21.13
CA ASP A 175 -30.35 1.12 -21.02
C ASP A 175 -29.37 1.57 -19.92
N THR A 176 -28.74 0.62 -19.24
CA THR A 176 -27.70 0.86 -18.23
C THR A 176 -26.30 0.93 -18.84
N ILE A 177 -25.45 1.79 -18.27
CA ILE A 177 -24.00 1.80 -18.47
C ILE A 177 -23.36 1.41 -17.15
N THR A 178 -22.59 0.33 -17.14
CA THR A 178 -21.85 -0.12 -15.97
C THR A 178 -20.46 0.51 -15.98
N MET A 179 -20.07 1.08 -14.85
CA MET A 179 -18.73 1.62 -14.65
C MET A 179 -17.97 0.72 -13.68
N THR A 180 -16.79 0.28 -14.11
CA THR A 180 -15.85 -0.45 -13.28
C THR A 180 -14.71 0.48 -12.90
N VAL A 181 -14.46 0.61 -11.59
CA VAL A 181 -13.30 1.30 -11.04
C VAL A 181 -12.22 0.28 -10.74
N ARG A 182 -10.98 0.60 -11.10
CA ARG A 182 -9.80 -0.22 -10.82
C ARG A 182 -8.70 0.61 -10.16
N THR A 183 -8.15 0.10 -9.07
CA THR A 183 -6.97 0.66 -8.39
C THR A 183 -5.78 -0.28 -8.56
N PHE A 184 -4.65 0.28 -9.01
CA PHE A 184 -3.47 -0.50 -9.37
C PHE A 184 -2.17 0.26 -9.13
N ASN A 185 -1.11 -0.49 -8.88
CA ASN A 185 0.25 0.03 -8.71
C ASN A 185 0.77 0.49 -10.07
N ALA A 186 1.22 1.75 -10.14
CA ALA A 186 1.73 2.34 -11.39
C ALA A 186 3.01 1.69 -11.94
N LEU A 187 3.78 0.98 -11.11
CA LEU A 187 5.05 0.35 -11.47
C LEU A 187 4.84 -0.96 -12.22
N ASN A 188 3.88 -1.79 -11.77
CA ASN A 188 3.73 -3.17 -12.23
C ASN A 188 2.30 -3.56 -12.59
N ASN A 189 1.34 -2.63 -12.48
CA ASN A 189 -0.08 -2.84 -12.74
C ASN A 189 -0.76 -3.87 -11.81
N ALA A 190 -0.11 -4.27 -10.71
CA ALA A 190 -0.68 -5.14 -9.67
C ALA A 190 -1.83 -4.42 -8.96
N PRO A 191 -2.85 -5.15 -8.48
CA PRO A 191 -3.98 -4.53 -7.79
C PRO A 191 -3.53 -3.84 -6.50
N VAL A 192 -4.13 -2.69 -6.19
CA VAL A 192 -4.05 -2.05 -4.87
C VAL A 192 -5.42 -2.23 -4.22
N PRO A 193 -5.59 -3.25 -3.36
CA PRO A 193 -6.90 -3.67 -2.89
C PRO A 193 -7.48 -2.70 -1.84
N TYR A 194 -8.77 -2.85 -1.57
CA TYR A 194 -9.48 -2.14 -0.48
C TYR A 194 -9.28 -0.62 -0.46
N THR A 195 -9.04 -0.03 -1.62
CA THR A 195 -8.79 1.39 -1.76
C THR A 195 -10.11 2.14 -1.81
N ALA A 196 -10.31 3.05 -0.87
CA ALA A 196 -11.44 3.97 -0.90
C ALA A 196 -11.27 4.99 -2.03
N PHE A 197 -12.35 5.29 -2.73
CA PHE A 197 -12.38 6.29 -3.78
C PHE A 197 -13.71 7.06 -3.76
N THR A 198 -13.72 8.20 -4.45
CA THR A 198 -14.95 8.94 -4.70
C THR A 198 -15.11 9.20 -6.20
N ILE A 199 -16.36 9.26 -6.64
CA ILE A 199 -16.72 9.64 -8.00
C ILE A 199 -17.58 10.87 -7.88
N THR A 200 -17.10 11.98 -8.43
CA THR A 200 -17.86 13.23 -8.48
C THR A 200 -18.43 13.40 -9.88
N LYS A 201 -19.73 13.61 -9.95
CA LYS A 201 -20.45 13.83 -11.21
C LYS A 201 -20.73 15.33 -11.37
N ASP A 202 -20.32 15.88 -12.51
CA ASP A 202 -20.73 17.21 -12.95
C ASP A 202 -22.19 17.25 -13.45
N MET A 203 -22.74 18.45 -13.60
CA MET A 203 -24.06 18.63 -14.22
C MET A 203 -24.08 18.02 -15.63
N GLY A 204 -25.06 17.16 -15.88
CA GLY A 204 -25.32 16.62 -17.22
C GLY A 204 -25.63 17.75 -18.21
N LYS A 205 -25.17 17.61 -19.46
CA LYS A 205 -25.40 18.58 -20.54
C LYS A 205 -26.04 17.91 -21.76
N ASN A 206 -26.99 18.60 -22.39
CA ASN A 206 -27.51 18.21 -23.70
C ASN A 206 -26.48 18.50 -24.81
N ARG A 207 -26.77 18.11 -26.06
CA ARG A 207 -25.85 18.32 -27.21
C ARG A 207 -25.57 19.80 -27.53
N GLN A 208 -26.41 20.70 -27.06
CA GLN A 208 -26.23 22.16 -27.16
C GLN A 208 -25.46 22.75 -25.96
N GLY A 209 -25.03 21.92 -25.00
CA GLY A 209 -24.26 22.33 -23.83
C GLY A 209 -25.10 22.84 -22.65
N GLN A 210 -26.43 22.75 -22.70
CA GLN A 210 -27.32 23.22 -21.64
C GLN A 210 -27.58 22.14 -20.60
N THR A 211 -27.78 22.54 -19.34
CA THR A 211 -28.10 21.65 -18.21
C THR A 211 -29.61 21.44 -18.00
N THR A 212 -30.41 21.79 -19.01
CA THR A 212 -31.88 21.74 -19.00
C THR A 212 -32.41 21.12 -20.29
N GLY A 213 -33.70 20.74 -20.30
CA GLY A 213 -34.35 20.18 -21.48
C GLY A 213 -34.10 18.68 -21.69
N PHE A 214 -33.78 17.94 -20.62
CA PHE A 214 -33.77 16.48 -20.63
C PHE A 214 -35.20 15.95 -20.61
N ASP A 215 -35.50 15.01 -21.51
CA ASP A 215 -36.77 14.27 -21.64
C ASP A 215 -36.78 12.95 -20.85
N ASP A 216 -35.61 12.50 -20.38
CA ASP A 216 -35.44 11.38 -19.47
C ASP A 216 -35.98 11.68 -18.04
N PRO A 217 -36.78 10.78 -17.43
CA PRO A 217 -37.30 10.92 -16.06
C PRO A 217 -36.24 11.17 -14.99
N THR A 218 -35.01 10.66 -15.15
CA THR A 218 -33.93 10.87 -14.17
C THR A 218 -33.25 12.24 -14.32
N ARG A 219 -33.60 12.99 -15.38
CA ARG A 219 -33.01 14.29 -15.76
C ARG A 219 -31.49 14.24 -15.89
N GLY A 220 -30.96 13.10 -16.33
CA GLY A 220 -29.52 12.88 -16.51
C GLY A 220 -28.76 12.53 -15.23
N ALA A 221 -29.43 12.02 -14.20
CA ALA A 221 -28.78 11.41 -13.05
C ALA A 221 -28.05 10.10 -13.47
N ILE A 222 -27.01 9.72 -12.72
CA ILE A 222 -26.39 8.40 -12.83
C ILE A 222 -26.84 7.59 -11.63
N GLU A 223 -27.31 6.37 -11.86
CA GLU A 223 -27.58 5.41 -10.81
C GLU A 223 -26.30 4.64 -10.48
N MET A 224 -25.96 4.56 -9.19
CA MET A 224 -24.93 3.66 -8.68
C MET A 224 -25.50 2.95 -7.46
N ASN A 225 -25.59 1.61 -7.53
CA ASN A 225 -26.13 0.75 -6.47
C ASN A 225 -27.53 1.21 -6.03
N GLY A 226 -28.45 1.41 -6.98
CA GLY A 226 -29.82 1.84 -6.68
C GLY A 226 -30.00 3.30 -6.23
N THR A 227 -28.91 4.09 -6.18
CA THR A 227 -28.94 5.50 -5.74
C THR A 227 -28.62 6.43 -6.89
N LEU A 228 -29.46 7.45 -7.10
CA LEU A 228 -29.26 8.45 -8.14
C LEU A 228 -28.33 9.59 -7.66
N TYR A 229 -27.33 9.89 -8.48
CA TYR A 229 -26.37 10.98 -8.29
C TYR A 229 -26.44 11.96 -9.46
N GLY A 230 -26.33 13.26 -9.19
CA GLY A 230 -26.30 14.28 -10.24
C GLY A 230 -27.36 15.37 -10.12
N THR A 231 -27.76 15.92 -11.25
CA THR A 231 -28.69 17.05 -11.32
C THR A 231 -30.02 16.69 -10.65
N SER A 232 -30.49 17.56 -9.75
CA SER A 232 -31.73 17.36 -8.97
C SER A 232 -31.71 16.19 -7.99
N GLN A 233 -30.53 15.64 -7.67
CA GLN A 233 -30.33 14.65 -6.60
C GLN A 233 -29.66 15.30 -5.38
N PRO A 234 -29.81 14.71 -4.17
CA PRO A 234 -29.21 15.25 -2.95
C PRO A 234 -27.68 15.17 -2.92
N SER A 235 -27.06 14.31 -3.73
CA SER A 235 -25.59 14.17 -3.81
C SER A 235 -25.09 14.14 -5.26
N LEU A 236 -23.90 14.71 -5.45
CA LEU A 236 -23.10 14.60 -6.67
C LEU A 236 -21.92 13.63 -6.51
N VAL A 237 -21.71 13.11 -5.31
CA VAL A 237 -20.54 12.32 -4.93
C VAL A 237 -21.00 10.93 -4.52
N TYR A 238 -20.49 9.93 -5.24
CA TYR A 238 -20.51 8.53 -4.82
C TYR A 238 -19.19 8.21 -4.13
N ALA A 239 -19.24 7.40 -3.07
CA ALA A 239 -18.07 6.87 -2.40
C ALA A 239 -18.12 5.33 -2.46
N GLY A 240 -16.98 4.72 -2.75
CA GLY A 240 -16.86 3.27 -2.83
C GLY A 240 -15.49 2.79 -2.37
N THR A 241 -15.36 1.48 -2.24
CA THR A 241 -14.10 0.80 -1.89
C THR A 241 -13.93 -0.38 -2.83
N THR A 242 -12.71 -0.56 -3.36
CA THR A 242 -12.40 -1.71 -4.22
C THR A 242 -12.29 -3.00 -3.43
N ASP A 243 -12.44 -4.14 -4.11
CA ASP A 243 -12.27 -5.47 -3.55
C ASP A 243 -10.78 -5.88 -3.41
N ALA A 244 -10.55 -7.16 -3.13
CA ALA A 244 -9.22 -7.78 -3.02
C ALA A 244 -8.42 -7.78 -4.34
N GLN A 245 -9.09 -7.62 -5.48
CA GLN A 245 -8.47 -7.54 -6.80
C GLN A 245 -8.34 -6.08 -7.27
N GLY A 246 -8.63 -5.11 -6.38
CA GLY A 246 -8.58 -3.69 -6.71
C GLY A 246 -9.69 -3.26 -7.67
N PHE A 247 -10.81 -3.98 -7.74
CA PHE A 247 -11.96 -3.61 -8.57
C PHE A 247 -13.18 -3.19 -7.75
N CYS A 248 -13.99 -2.28 -8.29
CA CYS A 248 -15.38 -2.05 -7.89
C CYS A 248 -16.24 -2.01 -9.14
N ASP A 249 -17.22 -2.90 -9.22
CA ASP A 249 -18.34 -2.75 -10.14
C ASP A 249 -19.35 -1.82 -9.49
N CYS A 250 -19.16 -0.53 -9.76
CA CYS A 250 -19.95 0.52 -9.15
C CYS A 250 -21.22 0.74 -9.99
N GLY A 251 -22.06 -0.27 -10.07
CA GLY A 251 -23.31 -0.22 -10.83
C GLY A 251 -23.97 -1.57 -11.08
N ASN A 252 -24.97 -1.89 -10.25
CA ASN A 252 -26.27 -2.34 -10.71
C ASN A 252 -27.32 -1.31 -10.29
#